data_AF-A0A0G0WL13-F1
#
_entry.id   AF-A0A0G0WL13-F1
#
_cell.length_a   1.000
_cell.length_b   1.000
_cell.length_c   1.000
_cell.angle_alpha   90.00
_cell.angle_beta   90.00
_cell.angle_gamma   90.00
#
_symmetry.space_group_name_H-M   'P 1'
#
loop_
_entity.id
_entity.type
_entity.pdbx_description
1 polymer ?
#
loop_
_entity_poly.entity_id
_entity_poly.type
_entity_poly.pdbx_seq_one_letter_code
_entity_poly.pdbx_strand_id
1 'polypeptide(L)'
;MKKQRVKNAPKPDVGGYIQADTVETIILGTRRYTTSFIDVKLKAAYSKTFKGKLSKYALETFMEFKKLLPATIHTVQTDNGSEFEGLFDQYLAREHIKHLWTYPNCPKINAVVERYNRSIQEEWMEGYLNEIDDTIQFNKRLKEYLYFYNNLRVHESLGLKTPSQVIGMELKV
;
A
#
# COMPACT_ATOMS: atom_id res chain seq x y z
N MET A 1 -21.83 -12.74 -0.39
CA MET A 1 -20.84 -13.59 -1.11
C MET A 1 -19.77 -14.06 -0.14
N LYS A 2 -19.22 -15.26 -0.32
CA LYS A 2 -18.15 -15.78 0.55
C LYS A 2 -16.82 -15.13 0.18
N LYS A 3 -16.15 -14.49 1.14
CA LYS A 3 -14.80 -13.91 0.96
C LYS A 3 -13.83 -14.98 0.47
N GLN A 4 -13.18 -14.76 -0.67
CA GLN A 4 -12.11 -15.64 -1.16
C GLN A 4 -10.84 -15.37 -0.35
N ARG A 5 -10.27 -16.41 0.28
CA ARG A 5 -9.15 -16.24 1.22
C ARG A 5 -7.84 -16.81 0.70
N VAL A 6 -6.73 -16.16 1.04
CA VAL A 6 -5.37 -16.63 0.74
C VAL A 6 -4.85 -17.47 1.89
N LYS A 7 -4.36 -18.68 1.60
CA LYS A 7 -3.78 -19.59 2.60
C LYS A 7 -2.28 -19.36 2.84
N ASN A 8 -1.54 -18.97 1.81
CA ASN A 8 -0.08 -18.88 1.82
C ASN A 8 0.38 -17.50 1.35
N ALA A 9 1.53 -17.03 1.84
CA ALA A 9 2.13 -15.79 1.33
C ALA A 9 2.35 -15.87 -0.19
N PRO A 10 1.95 -14.85 -0.96
CA PRO A 10 2.06 -14.86 -2.42
C PRO A 10 3.53 -14.79 -2.86
N LYS A 11 3.86 -15.54 -3.91
CA LYS A 11 5.16 -15.54 -4.58
C LYS A 11 4.98 -15.40 -6.10
N PRO A 12 4.48 -14.25 -6.58
CA PRO A 12 4.23 -14.04 -8.00
C PRO A 12 5.54 -13.93 -8.78
N ASP A 13 5.56 -14.45 -10.00
CA ASP A 13 6.71 -14.35 -10.90
C ASP A 13 6.78 -13.00 -11.62
N VAL A 14 5.63 -12.34 -11.79
CA VAL A 14 5.45 -11.03 -12.45
C VAL A 14 4.74 -10.03 -11.54
N GLY A 15 4.75 -8.74 -11.91
CA GLY A 15 3.95 -7.71 -11.23
C GLY A 15 2.44 -7.89 -11.43
N GLY A 16 1.65 -7.20 -10.61
CA GLY A 16 0.17 -7.20 -10.66
C GLY A 16 -0.52 -7.87 -9.46
N TYR A 17 0.25 -8.42 -8.52
CA TYR A 17 -0.25 -8.91 -7.24
C TYR A 17 0.05 -7.89 -6.15
N ILE A 18 -1.00 -7.26 -5.62
CA ILE A 18 -0.88 -6.13 -4.70
C ILE A 18 -1.25 -6.59 -3.28
N GLN A 19 -0.46 -6.18 -2.29
CA GLN A 19 -0.86 -6.22 -0.89
C GLN A 19 -1.22 -4.81 -0.42
N ALA A 20 -2.23 -4.72 0.42
CA ALA A 20 -2.67 -3.46 1.00
C ALA A 20 -2.99 -3.60 2.48
N ASP A 21 -2.78 -2.49 3.19
CA ASP A 21 -2.97 -2.39 4.64
C ASP A 21 -3.24 -0.93 5.03
N THR A 22 -3.90 -0.73 6.16
CA THR A 22 -4.15 0.60 6.73
C THR A 22 -3.65 0.65 8.17
N VAL A 23 -2.58 1.40 8.39
CA VAL A 23 -1.98 1.62 9.71
C VAL A 23 -2.66 2.79 10.40
N GLU A 24 -3.04 2.59 11.66
CA GLU A 24 -3.52 3.64 12.55
C GLU A 24 -2.34 4.23 13.34
N THR A 25 -2.17 5.55 13.25
CA THR A 25 -1.24 6.33 14.06
C THR A 25 -2.02 7.20 15.03
N ILE A 26 -1.69 7.14 16.33
CA ILE A 26 -2.34 7.94 17.38
C ILE A 26 -1.36 8.96 17.92
N ILE A 27 -1.68 10.24 17.79
CA ILE A 27 -0.87 11.34 18.32
C ILE A 27 -1.75 12.29 19.11
N LEU A 28 -1.42 12.52 20.38
CA LEU A 28 -2.16 13.42 21.27
C LEU A 28 -3.68 13.15 21.26
N GLY A 29 -4.07 11.87 21.26
CA GLY A 29 -5.47 11.43 21.21
C GLY A 29 -6.14 11.50 19.83
N THR A 30 -5.46 12.03 18.82
CA THR A 30 -5.96 12.12 17.44
C THR A 30 -5.51 10.92 16.61
N ARG A 31 -6.46 10.25 15.97
CA ARG A 31 -6.22 9.10 15.08
C ARG A 31 -6.01 9.57 13.64
N ARG A 32 -4.97 9.06 12.99
CA ARG A 32 -4.72 9.22 11.55
C ARG A 32 -4.49 7.85 10.95
N TYR A 33 -4.86 7.70 9.69
CA TYR A 33 -4.87 6.40 9.02
C TYR A 33 -4.07 6.49 7.73
N THR A 34 -2.97 5.76 7.66
CA THR A 34 -2.14 5.66 6.46
C THR A 34 -2.50 4.38 5.72
N THR A 35 -3.11 4.52 4.54
CA THR A 35 -3.42 3.39 3.68
C THR A 35 -2.32 3.21 2.66
N SER A 36 -1.85 1.97 2.51
CA SER A 36 -0.67 1.59 1.75
C SER A 36 -1.02 0.51 0.73
N PHE A 37 -0.47 0.62 -0.48
CA PHE A 37 -0.51 -0.41 -1.51
C PHE A 37 0.91 -0.70 -2.00
N ILE A 38 1.26 -1.97 -2.17
CA ILE A 38 2.56 -2.40 -2.68
C ILE A 38 2.42 -3.59 -3.63
N ASP A 39 3.14 -3.55 -4.76
CA ASP A 39 3.31 -4.70 -5.62
C ASP A 39 4.28 -5.71 -4.99
N VAL A 40 3.84 -6.96 -4.86
CA VAL A 40 4.61 -8.01 -4.19
C VAL A 40 5.91 -8.35 -4.94
N LYS A 41 5.93 -8.31 -6.27
CA LYS A 41 7.11 -8.64 -7.09
C LYS A 41 8.00 -7.42 -7.30
N LEU A 42 7.40 -6.33 -7.75
CA LEU A 42 8.09 -5.12 -8.21
C LEU A 42 8.48 -4.18 -7.06
N LYS A 43 7.87 -4.36 -5.88
CA LYS A 43 8.04 -3.52 -4.69
C LYS A 43 7.70 -2.03 -4.87
N ALA A 44 7.14 -1.64 -6.01
CA ALA A 44 6.57 -0.31 -6.19
C ALA A 44 5.41 -0.12 -5.20
N ALA A 45 5.37 1.02 -4.52
CA ALA A 45 4.43 1.27 -3.44
C ALA A 45 3.91 2.71 -3.44
N TYR A 46 2.70 2.88 -2.91
CA TYR A 46 2.08 4.19 -2.72
C TYR A 46 1.30 4.20 -1.40
N SER A 47 1.35 5.33 -0.70
CA SER A 47 0.66 5.52 0.56
C SER A 47 -0.02 6.88 0.64
N LYS A 48 -1.13 6.97 1.37
CA LYS A 48 -1.79 8.23 1.68
C LYS A 48 -2.41 8.23 3.06
N THR A 49 -2.29 9.36 3.75
CA THR A 49 -2.76 9.56 5.13
C THR A 49 -4.07 10.33 5.18
N PHE A 50 -5.02 9.86 5.99
CA PHE A 50 -6.34 10.44 6.12
C PHE A 50 -6.75 10.62 7.59
N LYS A 51 -7.76 11.49 7.80
CA LYS A 51 -8.38 11.71 9.11
C LYS A 51 -9.37 10.62 9.53
N GLY A 52 -9.75 9.74 8.61
CA GLY A 52 -10.71 8.66 8.85
C GLY A 52 -10.34 7.37 8.14
N LYS A 53 -10.97 6.28 8.56
CA LYS A 53 -10.80 4.92 8.03
C LYS A 53 -12.06 4.52 7.27
N LEU A 54 -12.11 4.85 5.98
CA LEU A 54 -13.30 4.69 5.13
C LEU A 54 -12.94 4.07 3.78
N SER A 55 -13.87 3.31 3.21
CA SER A 55 -13.69 2.64 1.92
C SER A 55 -13.34 3.57 0.75
N LYS A 56 -13.87 4.80 0.76
CA LYS A 56 -13.50 5.81 -0.23
C LYS A 56 -12.01 6.17 -0.22
N TYR A 57 -11.35 6.11 0.94
CA TYR A 57 -9.93 6.44 1.07
C TYR A 57 -9.02 5.32 0.59
N ALA A 58 -9.42 4.06 0.80
CA ALA A 58 -8.75 2.92 0.17
C ALA A 58 -8.85 3.00 -1.35
N LEU A 59 -10.04 3.32 -1.89
CA LEU A 59 -10.24 3.53 -3.31
C LEU A 59 -9.41 4.70 -3.85
N GLU A 60 -9.42 5.85 -3.19
CA GLU A 60 -8.64 7.02 -3.60
C GLU A 60 -7.14 6.71 -3.69
N THR A 61 -6.59 6.06 -2.67
CA THR A 61 -5.19 5.64 -2.65
C THR A 61 -4.89 4.61 -3.73
N PHE A 62 -5.78 3.64 -3.95
CA PHE A 62 -5.62 2.63 -4.99
C PHE A 62 -5.62 3.22 -6.39
N MET A 63 -6.43 4.25 -6.65
CA MET A 63 -6.46 4.93 -7.95
C MET A 63 -5.14 5.63 -8.26
N GLU A 64 -4.50 6.25 -7.26
CA GLU A 64 -3.16 6.83 -7.42
C GLU A 64 -2.10 5.73 -7.61
N PHE A 65 -2.16 4.66 -6.82
CA PHE A 65 -1.27 3.51 -6.98
C PHE A 65 -1.39 2.86 -8.38
N LYS A 66 -2.61 2.71 -8.91
CA LYS A 66 -2.86 2.14 -10.25
C LYS A 66 -2.24 2.99 -11.37
N LYS A 67 -2.17 4.32 -11.20
CA LYS A 67 -1.49 5.22 -12.17
C LYS A 67 0.02 5.08 -12.11
N LEU A 68 0.57 4.83 -10.92
CA LEU A 68 2.00 4.64 -10.69
C LEU A 68 2.53 3.37 -11.36
N LEU A 69 1.76 2.28 -11.29
CA LEU A 69 2.20 0.96 -11.70
C LEU A 69 1.91 0.70 -13.20
N PRO A 70 2.94 0.46 -14.05
CA PRO A 70 2.72 0.16 -15.47
C PRO A 70 2.28 -1.30 -15.73
N ALA A 71 2.06 -2.09 -14.67
CA ALA A 71 1.61 -3.47 -14.76
C ALA A 71 0.09 -3.58 -14.63
N THR A 72 -0.51 -4.57 -15.30
CA THR A 72 -1.92 -4.90 -15.09
C THR A 72 -2.11 -5.51 -13.71
N ILE A 73 -2.85 -4.81 -12.85
CA ILE A 73 -3.21 -5.30 -11.53
C ILE A 73 -4.29 -6.38 -11.70
N HIS A 74 -3.98 -7.62 -11.34
CA HIS A 74 -4.89 -8.75 -11.45
C HIS A 74 -5.44 -9.21 -10.09
N THR A 75 -4.71 -8.94 -9.01
CA THR A 75 -5.08 -9.35 -7.65
C THR A 75 -4.74 -8.27 -6.64
N VAL A 76 -5.65 -8.01 -5.71
CA VAL A 76 -5.41 -7.26 -4.48
C VAL A 76 -5.67 -8.16 -3.28
N GLN A 77 -4.75 -8.16 -2.32
CA GLN A 77 -4.85 -8.89 -1.06
C GLN A 77 -4.88 -7.92 0.13
N THR A 78 -5.89 -8.04 0.99
CA THR A 78 -6.10 -7.17 2.17
C THR A 78 -6.40 -8.00 3.41
N ASP A 79 -6.34 -7.35 4.58
CA ASP A 79 -6.91 -7.88 5.81
C ASP A 79 -8.45 -7.77 5.83
N ASN A 80 -9.10 -8.10 6.96
CA ASN A 80 -10.57 -8.02 7.04
C ASN A 80 -11.09 -6.62 7.41
N GLY A 81 -10.31 -5.55 7.17
CA GLY A 81 -10.70 -4.18 7.44
C GLY A 81 -11.91 -3.72 6.60
N SER A 82 -12.84 -3.03 7.24
CA SER A 82 -14.06 -2.51 6.59
C SER A 82 -13.79 -1.46 5.50
N GLU A 83 -12.63 -0.81 5.54
CA GLU A 83 -12.11 0.09 4.52
C GLU A 83 -11.83 -0.63 3.20
N PHE A 84 -11.59 -1.94 3.21
CA PHE A 84 -11.41 -2.72 1.99
C PHE A 84 -12.72 -3.32 1.50
N GLU A 85 -13.84 -3.08 2.18
CA GLU A 85 -15.18 -3.46 1.71
C GLU A 85 -15.82 -2.31 0.93
N GLY A 86 -17.13 -2.40 0.66
CA GLY A 86 -17.92 -1.29 0.12
C GLY A 86 -17.44 -0.79 -1.25
N LEU A 87 -17.19 0.52 -1.36
CA LEU A 87 -16.81 1.19 -2.61
C LEU A 87 -15.55 0.61 -3.24
N PHE A 88 -14.55 0.28 -2.42
CA PHE A 88 -13.30 -0.32 -2.85
C PHE A 88 -13.52 -1.71 -3.46
N ASP A 89 -14.14 -2.63 -2.72
CA ASP A 89 -14.44 -3.99 -3.21
C ASP A 89 -15.31 -3.99 -4.48
N GLN A 90 -16.32 -3.11 -4.51
CA GLN A 90 -17.18 -2.92 -5.69
C GLN A 90 -16.41 -2.40 -6.91
N TYR A 91 -15.40 -1.56 -6.70
CA TYR A 91 -14.54 -1.09 -7.80
C TYR A 91 -13.66 -2.21 -8.32
N LEU A 92 -13.01 -2.98 -7.44
CA LEU A 92 -12.21 -4.14 -7.85
C LEU A 92 -13.04 -5.14 -8.66
N ALA A 93 -14.26 -5.44 -8.21
CA ALA A 93 -15.17 -6.33 -8.93
C ALA A 93 -15.52 -5.81 -10.33
N ARG A 94 -15.78 -4.51 -10.48
CA ARG A 94 -16.06 -3.87 -11.78
C ARG A 94 -14.87 -3.89 -12.73
N GLU A 95 -13.67 -3.74 -12.20
CA GLU A 95 -12.42 -3.78 -12.96
C GLU A 95 -11.91 -5.22 -13.20
N HIS A 96 -12.69 -6.24 -12.79
CA HIS A 96 -12.29 -7.65 -12.86
C HIS A 96 -10.99 -7.98 -12.10
N ILE A 97 -10.69 -7.22 -11.05
CA ILE A 97 -9.54 -7.43 -10.17
C ILE A 97 -9.96 -8.37 -9.04
N LYS A 98 -9.21 -9.46 -8.84
CA LYS A 98 -9.52 -10.42 -7.79
C LYS A 98 -9.19 -9.84 -6.42
N HIS A 99 -10.19 -9.71 -5.55
CA HIS A 99 -9.99 -9.32 -4.16
C HIS A 99 -9.86 -10.55 -3.26
N LEU A 100 -8.72 -10.68 -2.59
CA LEU A 100 -8.40 -11.78 -1.70
C LEU A 100 -8.22 -11.30 -0.26
N TRP A 101 -8.75 -12.07 0.68
CA TRP A 101 -8.75 -11.72 2.10
C TRP A 101 -7.77 -12.60 2.86
N THR A 102 -7.01 -12.05 3.80
CA THR A 102 -6.20 -12.87 4.70
C THR A 102 -7.07 -13.61 5.71
N TYR A 103 -6.58 -14.75 6.20
CA TYR A 103 -7.15 -15.35 7.40
C TYR A 103 -6.82 -14.51 8.63
N PRO A 104 -7.75 -14.38 9.58
CA PRO A 104 -7.44 -13.80 10.88
C PRO A 104 -6.21 -14.47 11.50
N ASN A 105 -5.37 -13.68 12.20
CA ASN A 105 -4.20 -14.16 12.94
C ASN A 105 -3.12 -14.85 12.08
N CYS A 106 -3.01 -14.50 10.80
CA CYS A 106 -1.99 -15.04 9.88
C CYS A 106 -1.04 -13.93 9.36
N PRO A 107 -0.21 -13.30 10.21
CA PRO A 107 0.57 -12.11 9.86
C PRO A 107 1.55 -12.36 8.70
N LYS A 108 2.12 -13.57 8.61
CA LYS A 108 3.08 -13.93 7.55
C LYS A 108 2.51 -13.78 6.12
N ILE A 109 1.18 -13.79 5.95
CA ILE A 109 0.55 -13.70 4.62
C ILE A 109 0.65 -12.26 4.05
N ASN A 110 0.68 -11.23 4.90
CA ASN A 110 0.79 -9.81 4.54
C ASN A 110 2.20 -9.21 4.76
N ALA A 111 3.21 -10.06 4.93
CA ALA A 111 4.55 -9.63 5.33
C ALA A 111 5.22 -8.59 4.40
N VAL A 112 4.80 -8.48 3.13
CA VAL A 112 5.40 -7.48 2.21
C VAL A 112 4.88 -6.08 2.51
N VAL A 113 3.56 -5.91 2.67
CA VAL A 113 2.99 -4.61 3.04
C VAL A 113 3.35 -4.23 4.48
N GLU A 114 3.40 -5.19 5.41
CA GLU A 114 3.86 -4.94 6.78
C GLU A 114 5.31 -4.46 6.83
N ARG A 115 6.21 -5.08 6.05
CA ARG A 115 7.60 -4.64 5.95
C ARG A 115 7.72 -3.24 5.35
N TYR A 116 6.93 -2.96 4.32
CA TYR A 116 6.88 -1.63 3.72
C TYR A 116 6.38 -0.58 4.71
N ASN A 117 5.29 -0.86 5.43
CA ASN A 117 4.72 0.00 6.46
C ASN A 117 5.73 0.29 7.57
N ARG A 118 6.54 -0.70 7.96
CA ARG A 118 7.63 -0.48 8.91
C ARG A 118 8.72 0.45 8.34
N SER A 119 9.17 0.23 7.09
CA SER A 119 10.17 1.11 6.46
C SER A 119 9.70 2.56 6.38
N ILE A 120 8.48 2.83 5.93
CA ILE A 120 7.97 4.21 5.86
C ILE A 120 7.81 4.85 7.24
N GLN A 121 7.46 4.07 8.27
CA GLN A 121 7.34 4.57 9.64
C GLN A 121 8.72 4.95 10.20
N GLU A 122 9.64 3.98 10.25
CA GLU A 122 10.96 4.12 10.87
C GLU A 122 11.89 5.07 10.09
N GLU A 123 11.85 5.04 8.76
CA GLU A 123 12.77 5.85 7.93
C GLU A 123 12.28 7.29 7.74
N TRP A 124 10.98 7.55 7.93
CA TRP A 124 10.39 8.82 7.53
C TRP A 124 9.29 9.35 8.44
N MET A 125 8.19 8.61 8.66
CA MET A 125 7.02 9.19 9.35
C MET A 125 7.34 9.64 10.76
N GLU A 126 8.17 8.90 11.52
CA GLU A 126 8.58 9.24 12.89
C GLU A 126 9.16 10.66 13.00
N GLY A 127 9.89 11.12 11.97
CA GLY A 127 10.47 12.47 11.93
C GLY A 127 9.48 13.61 11.62
N TYR A 128 8.26 13.29 11.15
CA TYR A 128 7.25 14.27 10.73
C TYR A 128 5.91 14.08 11.45
N LEU A 129 5.87 13.25 12.49
CA LEU A 129 4.65 12.94 13.24
C LEU A 129 3.96 14.18 13.82
N ASN A 130 4.71 15.23 14.16
CA ASN A 130 4.16 16.52 14.59
C ASN A 130 3.30 17.22 13.51
N GLU A 131 3.47 16.88 12.23
CA GLU A 131 2.72 17.44 11.11
C GLU A 131 1.53 16.57 10.67
N ILE A 132 1.34 15.37 11.22
CA ILE A 132 0.35 14.38 10.71
C ILE A 132 -1.11 14.85 10.81
N ASP A 133 -1.38 15.84 11.67
CA ASP A 133 -2.72 16.41 11.82
C ASP A 133 -3.16 17.21 10.58
N ASP A 134 -2.22 17.96 10.00
CA ASP A 134 -2.36 18.57 8.68
C ASP A 134 -2.07 17.52 7.61
N THR A 135 -3.08 16.70 7.34
CA THR A 135 -3.00 15.65 6.32
C THR A 135 -2.67 16.18 4.93
N ILE A 136 -2.91 17.46 4.62
CA ILE A 136 -2.57 18.02 3.31
C ILE A 136 -1.06 18.20 3.23
N GLN A 137 -0.48 18.91 4.20
CA GLN A 137 0.97 19.13 4.27
C GLN A 137 1.74 17.81 4.47
N PHE A 138 1.24 16.93 5.34
CA PHE A 138 1.85 15.62 5.58
C PHE A 138 1.88 14.77 4.30
N ASN A 139 0.78 14.71 3.54
CA ASN A 139 0.76 13.97 2.27
C ASN A 139 1.67 14.58 1.19
N LYS A 140 1.86 15.91 1.19
CA LYS A 140 2.81 16.56 0.29
C LYS A 140 4.23 16.05 0.54
N ARG A 141 4.67 16.01 1.81
CA ARG A 141 5.99 15.48 2.15
C ARG A 141 6.08 13.96 1.98
N LEU A 142 5.01 13.23 2.26
CA LEU A 142 4.94 11.80 2.04
C LEU A 142 5.22 11.45 0.57
N LYS A 143 4.76 12.26 -0.38
CA LYS A 143 5.11 12.08 -1.80
C LYS A 143 6.62 12.18 -2.07
N GLU A 144 7.36 13.01 -1.35
CA GLU A 144 8.82 13.11 -1.47
C GLU A 144 9.48 11.80 -1.03
N TYR A 145 9.03 11.22 0.11
CA TYR A 145 9.51 9.91 0.56
C TYR A 145 9.13 8.80 -0.42
N LEU A 146 7.90 8.79 -0.92
CA LEU A 146 7.45 7.79 -1.89
C LEU A 146 8.26 7.87 -3.20
N TYR A 147 8.63 9.08 -3.65
CA TYR A 147 9.53 9.24 -4.78
C TYR A 147 10.90 8.62 -4.47
N PHE A 148 11.48 8.93 -3.30
CA PHE A 148 12.72 8.32 -2.83
C PHE A 148 12.63 6.79 -2.78
N TYR A 149 11.59 6.24 -2.14
CA TYR A 149 11.39 4.80 -1.98
C TYR A 149 11.32 4.07 -3.33
N ASN A 150 10.59 4.64 -4.29
CA ASN A 150 10.34 4.03 -5.60
C ASN A 150 11.49 4.24 -6.60
N ASN A 151 12.23 5.35 -6.51
CA ASN A 151 13.20 5.73 -7.54
C ASN A 151 14.66 5.74 -7.09
N LEU A 152 14.93 5.85 -5.78
CA LEU A 152 16.27 6.08 -5.24
C LEU A 152 16.69 5.02 -4.19
N ARG A 153 15.74 4.50 -3.41
CA ARG A 153 16.01 3.50 -2.37
C ARG A 153 16.19 2.11 -3.00
N VAL A 154 17.37 1.52 -2.81
CA VAL A 154 17.65 0.15 -3.25
C VAL A 154 17.03 -0.87 -2.30
N HIS A 155 16.65 -2.04 -2.84
CA HIS A 155 16.01 -3.10 -2.07
C HIS A 155 16.78 -4.41 -2.23
N GLU A 156 17.14 -5.05 -1.11
CA GLU A 156 17.80 -6.36 -1.13
C GLU A 156 17.00 -7.41 -1.90
N SER A 157 15.66 -7.42 -1.73
CA SER A 157 14.77 -8.35 -2.43
C SER A 157 14.73 -8.15 -3.95
N LEU A 158 15.26 -7.03 -4.44
CA LEU A 158 15.37 -6.70 -5.87
C LEU A 158 16.83 -6.78 -6.36
N GLY A 159 17.73 -7.38 -5.58
CA GLY A 159 19.16 -7.46 -5.93
C GLY A 159 19.83 -6.09 -5.94
N LEU A 160 19.57 -5.28 -4.90
CA LEU A 160 20.09 -3.91 -4.74
C LEU A 160 19.67 -2.95 -5.86
N LYS A 161 18.50 -3.18 -6.44
CA LYS A 161 17.84 -2.28 -7.38
C LYS A 161 16.68 -1.54 -6.74
N THR A 162 16.35 -0.38 -7.30
CA THR A 162 15.12 0.35 -6.98
C THR A 162 13.93 -0.26 -7.75
N PRO A 163 12.68 -0.02 -7.31
CA PRO A 163 11.50 -0.42 -8.07
C PRO A 163 11.51 0.13 -9.51
N SER A 164 11.90 1.40 -9.70
CA SER A 164 12.01 2.03 -11.01
C SER A 164 13.02 1.33 -11.93
N GLN A 165 14.17 0.89 -11.39
CA GLN A 165 15.18 0.15 -12.16
C GLN A 165 14.69 -1.25 -12.57
N VAL A 166 13.90 -1.92 -11.75
CA VAL A 166 13.31 -3.23 -12.09
C VAL A 166 12.23 -3.08 -13.16
N ILE A 167 11.43 -2.01 -13.06
CA ILE A 167 10.36 -1.72 -14.02
C ILE A 167 10.92 -1.15 -15.33
N GLY A 168 12.08 -0.48 -15.28
CA GLY A 168 12.73 0.13 -16.44
C GLY A 168 12.24 1.55 -16.75
N MET A 169 11.56 2.23 -15.82
CA MET A 169 11.14 3.62 -15.96
C MET A 169 11.00 4.32 -14.61
N GLU A 170 11.11 5.64 -14.61
CA GLU A 170 10.83 6.47 -13.45
C GLU A 170 9.35 6.37 -13.03
N LEU A 171 9.11 6.23 -11.73
CA LEU A 171 7.78 6.14 -11.14
C LEU A 171 7.36 7.50 -10.57
N LYS A 172 6.34 8.11 -11.18
CA LYS A 172 5.83 9.44 -10.80
C LYS A 172 4.76 9.34 -9.71
N VAL A 173 4.99 10.02 -8.58
CA VAL A 173 4.20 9.93 -7.33
C VAL A 173 3.39 11.20 -7.05
#